data_AF-A0A9D6TKT0-F1
#
_entry.id   AF-A0A9D6TKT0-F1
#
_cell.length_a   1.000
_cell.length_b   1.000
_cell.length_c   1.000
_cell.angle_alpha   90.00
_cell.angle_beta   90.00
_cell.angle_gamma   90.00
#
_symmetry.space_group_name_H-M   'P 1'
#
loop_
_entity.id
_entity.type
_entity.pdbx_description
1 polymer ?
#
loop_
_entity_poly.entity_id
_entity_poly.type
_entity_poly.pdbx_seq_one_letter_code
_entity_poly.pdbx_strand_id
1 'polypeptide(L)' 'MPMTANQIIQEISTLAPEEQAKIVDFTRKLGIARQLTGEELGALAERMINAPTEIEADKLNEQIIRGFYGTKPHA' A
#
# COMPACT_ATOMS: atom_id res chain seq x y z
N MET A 1 11.52 -22.98 -6.62
CA MET A 1 12.03 -21.60 -6.53
C MET A 1 10.85 -20.72 -6.15
N PRO A 2 10.94 -19.85 -5.13
CA PRO A 2 9.88 -18.90 -4.83
C PRO A 2 9.71 -17.93 -6.00
N MET A 3 8.47 -17.61 -6.32
CA MET A 3 8.13 -16.66 -7.38
C MET A 3 8.62 -15.26 -6.99
N THR A 4 9.28 -14.58 -7.92
CA THR A 4 9.84 -13.23 -7.67
C THR A 4 8.79 -12.14 -7.90
N ALA A 5 8.98 -10.97 -7.28
CA ALA A 5 8.10 -9.82 -7.46
C ALA A 5 7.93 -9.44 -8.95
N ASN A 6 9.00 -9.50 -9.74
CA ASN A 6 8.95 -9.23 -11.17
C ASN A 6 8.10 -10.24 -11.94
N GLN A 7 8.15 -11.52 -11.57
CA GLN A 7 7.31 -12.55 -12.18
C GLN A 7 5.85 -12.34 -11.85
N ILE A 8 5.54 -11.92 -10.61
CA ILE A 8 4.16 -11.61 -10.19
C ILE A 8 3.61 -10.43 -10.98
N ILE A 9 4.40 -9.36 -11.16
CA ILE A 9 3.99 -8.19 -11.94
C ILE A 9 3.75 -8.57 -13.41
N GLN A 10 4.62 -9.40 -13.98
CA GLN A 10 4.49 -9.85 -15.36
C GLN A 10 3.20 -10.67 -15.54
N GLU A 11 2.90 -11.60 -14.64
CA GLU A 11 1.64 -12.37 -14.73
C GLU A 11 0.41 -11.46 -14.61
N ILE A 12 0.39 -10.51 -13.67
CA ILE A 12 -0.71 -9.55 -13.53
C ILE A 12 -0.90 -8.73 -14.82
N SER A 13 0.21 -8.32 -15.46
CA SER A 13 0.16 -7.54 -16.70
C SER A 13 -0.44 -8.30 -17.89
N THR A 14 -0.39 -9.65 -17.86
CA THR A 14 -0.96 -10.51 -18.90
C THR A 14 -2.43 -10.85 -18.70
N LEU A 15 -3.02 -10.48 -17.56
CA LEU A 15 -4.42 -10.75 -17.26
C LEU A 15 -5.38 -9.85 -18.04
N ALA A 16 -6.63 -10.30 -18.18
CA ALA A 16 -7.69 -9.48 -18.76
C ALA A 16 -7.96 -8.22 -17.90
N PRO A 17 -8.42 -7.11 -18.48
CA PRO A 17 -8.68 -5.87 -17.73
C PRO A 17 -9.61 -6.05 -16.53
N GLU A 18 -10.60 -6.95 -16.62
CA GLU A 18 -11.51 -7.26 -15.51
C GLU A 18 -10.82 -7.96 -14.33
N GLU A 19 -9.79 -8.77 -14.61
CA GLU A 19 -9.03 -9.51 -13.61
C GLU A 19 -8.01 -8.60 -12.95
N GLN A 20 -7.38 -7.71 -13.73
CA GLN A 20 -6.54 -6.64 -13.19
C GLN A 20 -7.33 -5.74 -12.23
N ALA A 21 -8.58 -5.38 -12.58
CA ALA A 21 -9.46 -4.61 -11.71
C ALA A 21 -9.74 -5.34 -10.38
N LYS A 22 -10.00 -6.65 -10.42
CA LYS A 22 -10.20 -7.47 -9.21
C LYS A 22 -8.96 -7.51 -8.31
N ILE A 23 -7.75 -7.53 -8.89
CA ILE A 23 -6.50 -7.50 -8.15
C ILE A 23 -6.27 -6.13 -7.49
N VAL A 24 -6.55 -5.03 -8.20
CA VAL A 24 -6.51 -3.68 -7.62
C VAL A 24 -7.50 -3.55 -6.47
N ASP A 25 -8.72 -4.07 -6.61
CA ASP A 25 -9.72 -4.08 -5.54
C ASP A 25 -9.32 -4.97 -4.36
N PHE A 26 -8.71 -6.13 -4.63
CA PHE A 26 -8.22 -7.03 -3.61
C PHE A 26 -7.07 -6.41 -2.81
N THR A 27 -6.07 -5.85 -3.49
CA THR A 27 -4.94 -5.15 -2.85
C THR A 27 -5.39 -3.91 -2.10
N ARG A 28 -6.35 -3.15 -2.62
CA ARG A 28 -7.02 -2.06 -1.89
C ARG A 28 -7.65 -2.58 -0.60
N LYS A 29 -8.46 -3.65 -0.66
CA LYS A 29 -9.09 -4.28 0.51
C LYS A 29 -8.08 -4.85 1.51
N LEU A 30 -6.95 -5.37 1.01
CA LEU A 30 -5.89 -5.94 1.83
C LEU A 30 -5.07 -4.85 2.55
N GLY A 31 -4.77 -3.75 1.86
CA GLY A 31 -4.16 -2.55 2.46
C GLY A 31 -5.09 -1.85 3.46
N ILE A 32 -6.40 -1.99 3.27
CA ILE A 32 -7.44 -1.57 4.22
C ILE A 32 -7.46 -2.47 5.48
N ALA A 33 -7.23 -3.77 5.32
CA ALA A 33 -7.31 -4.75 6.42
C ALA A 33 -6.05 -4.88 7.28
N ARG A 34 -4.87 -4.52 6.76
CA ARG A 34 -3.59 -4.70 7.47
C ARG A 34 -3.15 -3.40 8.16
N GLN A 35 -3.04 -3.44 9.48
CA GLN A 35 -2.28 -2.43 10.22
C GLN A 35 -0.79 -2.56 9.87
N LEU A 36 -0.13 -1.43 9.63
CA LEU A 36 1.31 -1.37 9.45
C LEU A 36 2.01 -1.62 10.79
N THR A 37 3.13 -2.32 10.74
CA THR A 37 4.02 -2.49 11.88
C THR A 37 4.72 -1.18 12.23
N GLY A 38 5.24 -1.05 13.46
CA GLY A 38 5.98 0.14 13.89
C GLY A 38 7.21 0.46 13.02
N GLU A 39 7.87 -0.57 12.48
CA GLU A 39 9.00 -0.42 11.56
C GLU A 39 8.56 0.14 10.20
N GLU A 40 7.45 -0.36 9.64
CA GLU A 40 6.87 0.14 8.39
C GLU A 40 6.39 1.60 8.54
N LEU A 41 5.82 1.96 9.70
CA LEU A 41 5.43 3.33 10.02
C LEU A 41 6.63 4.26 10.16
N GLY A 42 7.70 3.80 10.82
CA GLY A 42 8.95 4.54 10.94
C GLY A 42 9.58 4.83 9.58
N ALA A 43 9.61 3.83 8.68
CA ALA A 43 10.11 4.00 7.32
C ALA A 43 9.27 4.99 6.49
N LEU A 44 7.95 5.02 6.67
CA LEU A 44 7.09 6.01 6.02
C LEU A 44 7.33 7.42 6.57
N ALA A 45 7.52 7.57 7.87
CA ALA A 45 7.83 8.86 8.50
C ALA A 45 9.17 9.42 8.02
N GLU A 46 10.19 8.56 7.88
CA GLU A 46 11.49 8.95 7.32
C GLU A 46 11.37 9.41 5.85
N ARG A 47 10.56 8.73 5.05
CA ARG A 47 10.28 9.15 3.66
C ARG A 47 9.52 10.47 3.60
N MET A 48 8.63 10.74 4.55
CA MET A 48 7.88 11.99 4.63
C MET A 48 8.80 13.18 4.93
N ILE A 49 9.78 13.02 5.83
CA ILE A 49 10.78 14.05 6.14
C ILE A 49 11.63 14.38 4.91
N ASN A 50 11.93 13.38 4.09
CA ASN A 50 12.74 13.51 2.89
C ASN A 50 11.91 13.79 1.62
N ALA A 51 10.60 14.05 1.75
CA ALA A 51 9.73 14.23 0.60
C ALA A 51 10.07 15.54 -0.14
N PRO A 52 10.28 15.49 -1.46
CA PRO A 52 10.65 16.66 -2.26
C PRO A 52 9.50 17.66 -2.43
N THR A 53 8.26 17.25 -2.18
CA THR A 53 7.08 18.09 -2.32
C THR A 53 6.09 17.86 -1.19
N GLU A 54 5.35 18.92 -0.84
CA GLU A 54 4.28 18.88 0.16
C GLU A 54 3.19 17.86 -0.23
N ILE A 55 2.90 17.71 -1.51
CA ILE A 55 1.94 16.73 -2.04
C ILE A 55 2.40 15.28 -1.76
N GLU A 56 3.69 14.99 -1.88
CA GLU A 56 4.22 13.67 -1.55
C GLU A 56 4.26 13.43 -0.04
N ALA A 57 4.57 14.45 0.75
CA ALA A 57 4.49 14.39 2.21
C ALA A 57 3.06 14.09 2.69
N ASP A 58 2.05 14.76 2.13
CA ASP A 58 0.63 14.54 2.47
C ASP A 58 0.16 13.12 2.17
N LYS A 59 0.57 12.57 1.00
CA LYS A 59 0.26 11.17 0.64
C LYS A 59 0.92 10.16 1.56
N LEU A 60 2.13 10.45 2.05
CA LEU A 60 2.82 9.58 3.00
C LEU A 60 2.17 9.68 4.39
N ASN A 61 1.75 10.87 4.81
CA ASN A 61 1.02 11.07 6.06
C ASN A 61 -0.31 10.32 6.06
N GLU A 62 -1.07 10.37 4.96
CA GLU A 62 -2.32 9.62 4.83
C GLU A 62 -2.10 8.11 4.94
N GLN A 63 -1.00 7.59 4.38
CA GLN A 63 -0.62 6.18 4.50
C GLN A 63 -0.20 5.81 5.93
N ILE A 64 0.49 6.69 6.65
CA ILE A 64 0.85 6.49 8.06
C ILE A 64 -0.42 6.42 8.92
N ILE A 65 -1.34 7.37 8.76
CA ILE A 65 -2.61 7.42 9.53
C ILE A 65 -3.44 6.16 9.25
N ARG A 66 -3.61 5.78 7.98
CA ARG A 66 -4.35 4.58 7.60
C ARG A 66 -3.67 3.30 8.09
N GLY A 67 -2.35 3.25 8.03
CA GLY A 67 -1.56 2.11 8.50
C GLY A 67 -1.58 1.95 10.02
N PHE A 68 -1.56 3.05 10.77
CA PHE A 68 -1.56 3.03 12.23
C PHE A 68 -2.93 2.63 12.81
N TYR A 69 -4.01 3.23 12.31
CA TYR A 69 -5.35 2.92 12.82
C TYR A 69 -5.94 1.64 12.19
N GLY A 70 -5.54 1.28 10.96
CA GLY A 70 -6.32 0.36 10.14
C GLY A 70 -7.71 0.93 9.83
N THR A 71 -8.50 0.29 8.96
CA THR A 71 -9.83 0.82 8.61
C THR A 71 -10.96 0.21 9.44
N LYS A 72 -10.75 -0.11 10.71
CA LYS A 72 -11.90 -0.44 11.57
C LYS A 72 -12.63 0.87 11.87
N PRO A 73 -13.89 1.05 11.46
CA PRO A 73 -14.70 2.09 12.05
C PRO A 73 -14.83 1.74 13.54
N HIS A 74 -14.36 2.62 14.41
CA HIS A 74 -14.86 2.58 15.78
C HIS A 74 -16.37 2.78 15.69
N ALA A 75 -17.10 1.83 16.29
CA ALA A 75 -18.56 1.75 16.32
C ALA A 75 -19.22 3.03 16.84
#